data_AF-T1C1K6-F1
#
_entry.id   AF-T1C1K6-F1
#
_cell.length_a   1.000
_cell.length_b   1.000
_cell.length_c   1.000
_cell.angle_alpha   90.00
_cell.angle_beta   90.00
_cell.angle_gamma   90.00
#
_symmetry.space_group_name_H-M   'P 1'
#
loop_
_entity.id
_entity.type
_entity.pdbx_description
1 polymer ?
#
loop_
_entity_poly.entity_id
_entity_poly.type
_entity_poly.pdbx_seq_one_letter_code
_entity_poly.pdbx_strand_id
1 'polypeptide(L)' 'WRTFNCGIGFVLLVDATQVAITRAWLARTGLAHWSIGEVVPARAGQPRVHIARR' A
#
# COMPACT_ATOMS: atom_id res chain seq x y z
N TRP A 1 -0.67 -14.87 -1.58
CA TRP A 1 -1.14 -13.62 -2.21
C TRP A 1 -1.10 -13.64 -3.75
N ARG A 2 -0.64 -14.71 -4.43
CA ARG A 2 -0.51 -14.71 -5.91
C ARG A 2 -1.80 -15.08 -6.68
N THR A 3 -2.87 -15.43 -5.98
CA THR A 3 -4.15 -15.88 -6.57
C THR A 3 -5.33 -15.06 -6.07
N PHE A 4 -5.38 -14.81 -4.75
CA PHE A 4 -6.39 -13.97 -4.12
C PHE A 4 -5.79 -12.64 -3.67
N ASN A 5 -6.62 -11.60 -3.65
CA ASN A 5 -6.24 -10.26 -3.23
C ASN A 5 -5.93 -10.13 -1.72
N CYS A 6 -6.29 -11.15 -0.93
CA CYS A 6 -6.03 -11.22 0.51
C CYS A 6 -6.53 -9.99 1.29
N GLY A 7 -7.66 -9.41 0.88
CA GLY A 7 -8.27 -8.25 1.55
C GLY A 7 -7.82 -6.88 1.04
N ILE A 8 -6.93 -6.81 0.04
CA ILE A 8 -6.52 -5.56 -0.61
C ILE A 8 -7.11 -5.49 -2.03
N GLY A 9 -8.24 -4.79 -2.19
CA GLY A 9 -8.88 -4.63 -3.49
C GLY A 9 -8.21 -3.60 -4.41
N PHE A 10 -7.49 -2.63 -3.84
CA PHE A 10 -6.85 -1.56 -4.59
C PHE A 10 -5.62 -1.03 -3.83
N VAL A 11 -4.61 -0.55 -4.55
CA VAL A 11 -3.40 0.07 -3.98
C VAL A 11 -3.19 1.43 -4.62
N LEU A 12 -3.01 2.46 -3.79
CA LEU A 12 -2.64 3.80 -4.21
C LEU A 12 -1.15 4.02 -3.93
N LEU A 13 -0.43 4.55 -4.91
CA LEU A 13 0.91 5.08 -4.73
C LEU A 13 0.82 6.59 -4.55
N VAL A 14 1.34 7.08 -3.43
CA VAL A 14 1.32 8.50 -3.09
C VAL A 14 2.69 8.93 -2.60
N ASP A 15 2.98 10.22 -2.75
CA ASP A 15 4.13 10.82 -2.09
C ASP A 15 4.01 10.66 -0.57
N ALA A 16 5.12 10.38 0.11
CA ALA A 16 5.15 10.13 1.55
C ALA A 16 4.58 11.32 2.36
N THR A 17 4.76 12.56 1.87
CA THR A 17 4.22 13.77 2.49
C THR A 17 2.71 13.93 2.31
N GLN A 18 2.11 13.20 1.36
CA GLN A 18 0.69 13.28 1.02
C GLN A 18 -0.17 12.17 1.62
N VAL A 19 0.42 11.27 2.43
CA VAL A 19 -0.33 10.17 3.05
C VAL A 19 -1.49 10.70 3.91
N ALA A 20 -1.25 11.73 4.74
CA ALA A 20 -2.26 12.26 5.65
C ALA A 20 -3.46 12.87 4.90
N ILE A 21 -3.21 13.73 3.92
CA ILE A 21 -4.27 14.37 3.13
C ILE A 21 -5.04 13.35 2.28
N THR A 22 -4.35 12.33 1.75
CA THR A 22 -4.99 11.26 0.98
C THR A 22 -5.92 10.42 1.85
N ARG A 23 -5.50 10.05 3.07
CA ARG A 23 -6.35 9.32 4.03
C ARG A 23 -7.59 10.11 4.41
N ALA A 24 -7.44 11.41 4.68
CA ALA A 24 -8.58 12.29 4.96
C ALA A 24 -9.55 12.37 3.76
N TRP A 25 -9.03 12.41 2.53
CA TRP A 25 -9.86 12.38 1.33
C TRP A 25 -10.62 11.04 1.18
N LEU A 26 -9.93 9.91 1.37
CA LEU A 26 -10.54 8.56 1.31
C LEU A 26 -11.58 8.32 2.41
N ALA A 27 -11.40 8.89 3.61
CA ALA A 27 -12.38 8.76 4.69
C ALA A 27 -13.77 9.29 4.28
N ARG A 28 -13.81 10.32 3.41
CA ARG A 28 -15.06 10.91 2.91
C ARG A 28 -15.77 10.04 1.87
N THR A 29 -15.08 9.07 1.27
CA THR A 29 -15.69 8.17 0.29
C THR A 29 -16.33 6.94 0.94
N GLY A 30 -16.15 6.76 2.25
CA GLY A 30 -16.60 5.56 2.98
C GLY A 30 -15.77 4.31 2.69
N LEU A 31 -14.64 4.43 1.97
CA LEU A 31 -13.76 3.32 1.68
C LEU A 31 -12.83 3.03 2.87
N ALA A 32 -12.89 1.80 3.37
CA ALA A 32 -11.94 1.30 4.35
C ALA A 32 -10.51 1.34 3.76
N HIS A 33 -9.58 1.96 4.47
CA HIS A 33 -8.23 2.16 3.98
C HIS A 33 -7.21 2.24 5.13
N TRP A 34 -5.98 1.80 4.84
CA TRP A 34 -4.83 1.97 5.73
C TRP A 34 -3.54 1.93 4.90
N SER A 35 -2.44 2.44 5.46
CA SER A 35 -1.12 2.30 4.83
C SER A 35 -0.62 0.86 4.99
N ILE A 36 -0.37 0.19 3.87
CA ILE A 36 0.02 -1.24 3.84
C ILE A 36 1.54 -1.47 3.72
N GLY A 37 2.31 -0.42 3.45
CA GLY A 37 3.76 -0.48 3.26
C GLY A 37 4.30 0.75 2.55
N GLU A 38 5.52 0.62 2.03
CA GLU A 38 6.26 1.67 1.32
C GLU A 38 7.01 1.10 0.12
N VAL A 39 7.34 1.96 -0.85
CA VAL A 39 8.22 1.59 -1.97
C VAL A 39 9.64 1.98 -1.60
N VAL A 40 10.54 1.00 -1.65
CA VAL A 40 11.96 1.18 -1.37
C VAL A 40 12.80 0.85 -2.60
N PRO A 41 14.01 1.41 -2.73
CA PRO A 41 14.96 0.97 -3.74
C PRO A 41 15.24 -0.53 -3.60
N ALA A 42 15.08 -1.28 -4.69
CA ALA A 42 15.42 -2.70 -4.75
C ALA A 42 16.81 -2.91 -5.34
N ARG A 43 17.55 -3.92 -4.86
CA ARG A 43 18.80 -4.38 -5.47
C ARG A 43 18.54 -5.45 -6.53
N ALA A 44 19.49 -5.65 -7.44
CA ALA A 44 19.41 -6.73 -8.43
C ALA A 44 19.22 -8.09 -7.74
N GLY A 45 18.29 -8.90 -8.28
CA GLY A 45 17.94 -10.21 -7.72
C GLY A 45 17.00 -10.18 -6.50
N GLN A 46 16.63 -9.01 -5.97
CA GLN A 46 15.66 -8.94 -4.86
C GLN A 46 14.22 -9.12 -5.35
N PRO A 47 13.34 -9.73 -4.52
CA PRO A 47 11.92 -9.79 -4.82
C PRO A 47 11.31 -8.40 -5.00
N ARG A 48 10.44 -8.25 -6.00
CA ARG A 48 9.70 -6.99 -6.24
C ARG A 48 8.74 -6.61 -5.11
N VAL A 49 8.29 -7.59 -4.34
CA VAL A 49 7.37 -7.40 -3.22
C VAL A 49 7.88 -8.24 -2.05
N HIS A 50 8.10 -7.58 -0.92
CA HIS A 50 8.37 -8.22 0.35
C HIS A 50 7.20 -7.97 1.29
N ILE A 51 6.58 -9.04 1.79
CA ILE A 51 5.53 -8.96 2.80
C ILE A 51 6.15 -9.43 4.11
N ALA A 52 6.37 -8.49 5.03
CA ALA A 52 6.87 -8.82 6.37
C ALA A 52 5.83 -9.72 7.07
N ARG A 53 6.32 -10.75 7.76
CA ARG A 53 5.46 -11.47 8.71
C ARG A 53 5.27 -10.56 9.92
N ARG A 54 4.04 -10.52 10.43
CA ARG A 54 3.75 -9.94 11.75
C ARG A 54 4.38 -10.79 12.84
#